data_AF-A0A0B5G7K6-F1
#
_entry.id   AF-A0A0B5G7K6-F1
#
_cell.length_a   1.000
_cell.length_b   1.000
_cell.length_c   1.000
_cell.angle_alpha   90.00
_cell.angle_beta   90.00
_cell.angle_gamma   90.00
#
_symmetry.space_group_name_H-M   'P 1'
#
loop_
_entity.id
_entity.type
_entity.pdbx_description
1 polymer ?
#
loop_
_entity_poly.entity_id
_entity_poly.type
_entity_poly.pdbx_seq_one_letter_code
_entity_poly.pdbx_strand_id
1 'polypeptide(L)'
;TKVVCMHCGRTISRGKKPTNLGTSCLLRHLQRFHGNVLQNNSVSETLCPADSQTPVKTELTASSFDDTTEKFSDSHPVAKKITSLVAEMIALDLQPYSFVNNVGFNRLLEYLQPQYSLPSASYFSRTAIPDMYENVKDIIVSHLKEAESGVIHFTSG
;
A
#
# COMPACT_ATOMS: atom_id res chain seq x y z
N THR A 1 7.67 -16.88 31.42
CA THR A 1 6.61 -16.48 30.46
C THR A 1 7.24 -16.03 29.15
N LYS A 2 6.67 -16.40 28.01
CA LYS A 2 7.18 -16.03 26.67
C LYS A 2 6.09 -15.26 25.91
N VAL A 3 6.49 -14.42 24.96
CA VAL A 3 5.60 -13.65 24.07
C VAL A 3 6.06 -13.80 22.63
N VAL A 4 5.15 -13.67 21.67
CA VAL A 4 5.46 -13.74 20.23
C VAL A 4 5.56 -12.33 19.68
N CYS A 5 6.63 -12.02 18.94
CA CYS A 5 6.74 -10.76 18.21
C CYS A 5 5.82 -10.80 16.98
N MET A 6 4.96 -9.79 16.83
CA MET A 6 4.01 -9.72 15.70
C MET A 6 4.66 -9.28 14.38
N HIS A 7 5.90 -8.77 14.42
CA HIS A 7 6.60 -8.28 13.23
C HIS A 7 7.49 -9.35 12.56
N CYS A 8 7.92 -10.37 13.31
CA CYS A 8 8.77 -11.44 12.77
C CYS A 8 8.42 -12.85 13.27
N GLY A 9 7.36 -13.01 14.08
CA GLY A 9 6.92 -14.29 14.61
C GLY A 9 7.85 -14.94 15.64
N ARG A 10 8.99 -14.31 16.00
CA ARG A 10 9.94 -14.89 16.95
C ARG A 10 9.40 -14.87 18.38
N THR A 11 9.61 -15.97 19.10
CA THR A 11 9.25 -16.09 20.52
C THR A 11 10.33 -15.49 21.41
N ILE A 12 9.94 -14.55 22.28
CA ILE A 12 10.82 -13.78 23.16
C ILE A 12 10.51 -14.10 24.62
N SER A 13 11.55 -14.35 25.42
CA SER A 13 11.41 -14.62 26.85
C SER A 13 11.18 -13.33 27.64
N ARG A 14 10.22 -13.36 28.57
CA ARG A 14 9.95 -12.28 29.54
C ARG A 14 10.61 -12.48 30.91
N GLY A 15 11.56 -13.40 31.00
CA GLY A 15 12.23 -13.75 32.25
C GLY A 15 11.71 -15.05 32.87
N LYS A 16 12.49 -15.56 33.83
CA LYS A 16 12.32 -16.90 34.42
C LYS A 16 11.37 -16.92 35.62
N LYS A 17 11.26 -15.82 36.38
CA LYS A 17 10.39 -15.72 37.56
C LYS A 17 9.01 -15.16 37.15
N PRO A 18 7.90 -15.84 37.48
CA PRO A 18 6.56 -15.38 37.10
C PRO A 18 6.15 -14.07 37.79
N THR A 19 6.75 -13.75 38.94
CA THR A 19 6.50 -12.54 39.72
C THR A 19 7.27 -11.30 39.22
N ASN A 20 8.21 -11.47 38.28
CA ASN A 20 9.09 -10.40 37.80
C ASN A 20 9.29 -10.52 36.28
N LEU A 21 8.23 -10.26 35.52
CA LEU A 21 8.27 -10.33 34.06
C LEU A 21 8.70 -9.00 33.44
N GLY A 22 9.93 -8.95 32.95
CA GLY A 22 10.48 -7.77 32.29
C GLY A 22 10.04 -7.62 30.83
N THR A 23 10.23 -6.43 30.28
CA THR A 23 10.04 -6.10 28.85
C THR A 23 11.36 -5.84 28.12
N SER A 24 12.49 -5.78 28.82
CA SER A 24 13.80 -5.44 28.27
C SER A 24 14.24 -6.35 27.12
N CYS A 25 13.94 -7.65 27.17
CA CYS A 25 14.22 -8.58 26.07
C CYS A 25 13.41 -8.29 24.82
N LEU A 26 12.14 -7.90 24.97
CA LEU A 26 11.28 -7.50 23.85
C LEU A 26 11.72 -6.16 23.29
N LEU A 27 12.02 -5.18 24.14
CA LEU A 27 12.51 -3.87 23.72
C LEU A 27 13.82 -3.98 22.93
N ARG A 28 14.81 -4.72 23.44
CA ARG A 28 16.08 -4.97 22.74
C ARG A 28 15.89 -5.74 21.42
N HIS A 29 14.92 -6.64 21.38
CA HIS A 29 14.56 -7.33 20.14
C HIS A 29 14.00 -6.35 19.10
N LEU A 30 13.06 -5.48 19.50
CA LEU A 30 12.49 -4.46 18.63
C LEU A 30 13.58 -3.48 18.16
N GLN A 31 14.46 -3.02 19.04
CA GLN A 31 15.57 -2.13 18.65
C GLN A 31 16.50 -2.76 17.60
N ARG A 32 16.80 -4.06 17.73
CA ARG A 32 17.78 -4.73 16.85
C ARG A 32 17.19 -5.17 15.51
N PHE A 33 15.93 -5.60 15.47
CA PHE A 33 15.31 -6.20 14.28
C PHE A 33 14.20 -5.35 13.67
N HIS A 34 13.66 -4.38 14.43
CA HIS A 34 12.52 -3.56 14.08
C HIS A 34 12.72 -2.09 14.54
N GLY A 35 13.93 -1.54 14.37
CA GLY A 35 14.28 -0.19 14.82
C GLY A 35 13.31 0.89 14.29
N ASN A 36 12.83 0.71 13.06
CA ASN A 36 11.87 1.61 12.40
C ASN A 36 10.50 1.63 13.09
N VAL A 37 10.11 0.56 13.82
CA VAL A 37 8.83 0.50 14.54
C VAL A 37 8.87 1.31 15.83
N LEU A 38 10.05 1.51 16.42
CA LEU A 38 10.21 2.28 17.66
C LEU A 38 10.24 3.80 17.43
N GLN A 39 10.57 4.26 16.22
CA GLN A 39 10.60 5.69 15.89
C GLN A 39 9.21 6.29 15.65
N ASN A 40 8.22 5.48 15.28
CA ASN A 40 6.85 5.96 15.03
C ASN A 40 6.05 6.29 16.30
N ASN A 41 6.59 6.01 17.49
CA ASN A 41 5.84 6.15 18.75
C ASN A 41 6.36 7.25 19.69
N SER A 42 7.24 8.14 19.21
CA SER A 42 7.69 9.32 19.96
C SER A 42 7.03 10.59 19.41
N VAL A 43 5.72 10.75 19.62
CA VAL A 43 5.07 12.07 19.53
C VAL A 43 4.21 12.26 20.79
N SER A 44 4.59 13.29 21.58
CA SER A 44 3.93 13.89 22.77
C SER A 44 4.10 13.12 24.10
N GLU A 45 4.60 13.66 25.22
CA GLU A 45 4.50 15.01 25.82
C GLU A 45 5.72 15.38 26.70
N THR A 46 6.05 16.68 26.79
CA THR A 46 6.22 17.51 28.02
C THR A 46 7.31 18.58 27.88
N LEU A 47 6.97 19.80 28.32
CA LEU A 47 7.60 21.10 28.09
C LEU A 47 8.87 21.42 28.91
N CYS A 48 9.85 22.08 28.24
CA CYS A 48 10.76 23.21 28.61
C CYS A 48 11.70 23.14 29.86
N PRO A 49 12.66 24.09 30.03
CA PRO A 49 13.88 24.37 29.24
C PRO A 49 15.17 24.54 30.11
N ALA A 50 16.38 24.26 29.59
CA ALA A 50 17.65 24.86 30.07
C ALA A 50 18.87 24.53 29.19
N ASP A 51 19.38 25.58 28.53
CA ASP A 51 20.77 26.02 28.34
C ASP A 51 21.97 25.06 28.05
N SER A 52 22.78 25.53 27.08
CA SER A 52 24.24 25.43 26.95
C SER A 52 24.91 24.34 26.10
N GLN A 53 25.43 24.83 24.96
CA GLN A 53 26.77 24.62 24.39
C GLN A 53 27.05 23.39 23.49
N THR A 54 27.34 23.69 22.22
CA THR A 54 28.12 22.95 21.21
C THR A 54 29.63 22.90 21.61
N PRO A 55 30.59 22.29 20.87
CA PRO A 55 30.53 21.49 19.63
C PRO A 55 31.39 20.20 19.66
N VAL A 56 31.00 19.11 18.99
CA VAL A 56 31.99 18.13 18.48
C VAL A 56 31.57 17.61 17.11
N LYS A 57 32.43 17.91 16.15
CA LYS A 57 32.42 17.47 14.76
C LYS A 57 32.74 15.97 14.73
N THR A 58 31.81 15.14 14.28
CA THR A 58 32.13 13.80 13.78
C THR A 58 31.37 13.63 12.49
N GLU A 59 32.12 13.84 11.41
CA GLU A 59 31.76 13.56 10.03
C GLU A 59 31.39 12.07 9.92
N LEU A 60 30.11 11.76 10.06
CA LEU A 60 29.53 10.56 9.51
C LEU A 60 28.76 11.04 8.29
N THR A 61 29.40 10.87 7.14
CA THR A 61 28.82 10.97 5.81
C THR A 61 27.48 10.24 5.81
N ALA A 62 26.41 11.01 6.00
CA ALA A 62 25.10 10.64 5.56
C ALA A 62 25.22 10.54 4.03
N SER A 63 25.42 9.32 3.54
CA SER A 63 24.98 8.99 2.21
C SER A 63 23.46 9.17 2.25
N SER A 64 23.00 10.38 1.94
CA SER A 64 21.69 10.58 1.36
C SER A 64 21.59 9.55 0.26
N PHE A 65 20.88 8.46 0.51
CA PHE A 65 20.26 7.71 -0.56
C PHE A 65 19.20 8.66 -1.12
N ASP A 66 19.66 9.56 -1.98
CA ASP A 66 18.83 10.23 -2.96
C ASP A 66 18.37 9.14 -3.92
N ASP A 67 17.37 8.36 -3.50
CA ASP A 67 16.62 7.54 -4.42
C ASP A 67 15.58 8.47 -5.05
N THR A 68 16.05 9.32 -5.97
CA THR A 68 15.20 9.98 -6.95
C THR A 68 14.68 8.91 -7.90
N THR A 69 13.85 8.00 -7.39
CA THR A 69 13.03 7.12 -8.22
C THR A 69 11.97 8.01 -8.87
N GLU A 70 12.31 8.53 -10.05
CA GLU A 70 11.43 9.32 -10.91
C GLU A 70 10.05 8.65 -11.02
N LYS A 71 8.99 9.45 -10.85
CA LYS A 71 7.63 8.94 -10.97
C LYS A 71 7.39 8.49 -12.41
N PHE A 72 6.63 7.41 -12.58
CA PHE A 72 6.20 6.98 -13.90
C PHE A 72 5.38 8.07 -14.59
N SER A 73 5.64 8.24 -15.89
CA SER A 73 4.75 9.03 -16.74
C SER A 73 3.42 8.32 -16.96
N ASP A 74 2.39 9.07 -17.31
CA ASP A 74 1.05 8.52 -17.63
C ASP A 74 1.06 7.56 -18.84
N SER A 75 2.07 7.69 -19.71
CA SER A 75 2.27 6.80 -20.86
C SER A 75 2.98 5.49 -20.50
N HIS A 76 3.54 5.37 -19.30
CA HIS A 76 4.33 4.21 -18.89
C HIS A 76 3.45 2.94 -18.84
N PRO A 77 3.87 1.82 -19.46
CA PRO A 77 3.05 0.61 -19.58
C PRO A 77 2.67 0.02 -18.22
N VAL A 78 3.58 0.05 -17.24
CA VAL A 78 3.30 -0.44 -15.88
C VAL A 78 2.28 0.45 -15.19
N ALA A 79 2.38 1.78 -15.33
CA ALA A 79 1.43 2.72 -14.72
C ALA A 79 0.03 2.52 -15.31
N LYS A 80 -0.07 2.41 -16.64
CA LYS A 80 -1.34 2.09 -17.32
C LYS A 80 -1.93 0.78 -16.83
N LYS A 81 -1.12 -0.27 -16.68
CA LYS A 81 -1.63 -1.56 -16.20
C LYS A 81 -2.13 -1.48 -14.75
N ILE A 82 -1.41 -0.80 -13.87
CA ILE A 82 -1.88 -0.58 -12.48
C ILE A 82 -3.19 0.22 -12.49
N THR A 83 -3.28 1.32 -13.22
CA THR A 83 -4.52 2.12 -13.34
C THR A 83 -5.69 1.28 -13.82
N SER A 84 -5.49 0.41 -14.83
CA SER A 84 -6.51 -0.52 -15.31
C SER A 84 -6.98 -1.47 -14.21
N LEU A 85 -6.05 -2.07 -13.46
CA LEU A 85 -6.39 -2.98 -12.36
C LEU A 85 -7.15 -2.28 -11.24
N VAL A 86 -6.82 -1.02 -10.94
CA VAL A 86 -7.59 -0.23 -9.96
C VAL A 86 -9.00 0.08 -10.47
N ALA A 87 -9.15 0.40 -11.76
CA ALA A 87 -10.48 0.59 -12.36
C ALA A 87 -11.31 -0.71 -12.32
N GLU A 88 -10.67 -1.86 -12.61
CA GLU A 88 -11.29 -3.18 -12.49
C GLU A 88 -11.72 -3.46 -11.04
N MET A 89 -10.89 -3.18 -10.04
CA MET A 89 -11.28 -3.32 -8.62
C MET A 89 -12.51 -2.47 -8.29
N ILE A 90 -12.56 -1.21 -8.75
CA ILE A 90 -13.71 -0.34 -8.50
C ILE A 90 -14.99 -0.94 -9.11
N ALA A 91 -14.91 -1.41 -10.35
CA ALA A 91 -16.06 -1.93 -11.08
C ALA A 91 -16.53 -3.30 -10.55
N LEU A 92 -15.61 -4.23 -10.30
CA LEU A 92 -15.93 -5.59 -9.86
C LEU A 92 -16.42 -5.63 -8.41
N ASP A 93 -15.80 -4.86 -7.53
CA ASP A 93 -16.11 -4.84 -6.10
C ASP A 93 -17.10 -3.73 -5.72
N LEU A 94 -17.69 -3.07 -6.73
CA LEU A 94 -18.66 -1.96 -6.59
C LEU A 94 -18.19 -0.88 -5.61
N GLN A 95 -16.91 -0.53 -5.65
CA GLN A 95 -16.35 0.46 -4.75
C GLN A 95 -16.82 1.88 -5.13
N PRO A 96 -16.99 2.79 -4.16
CA PRO A 96 -17.16 4.19 -4.49
C PRO A 96 -15.87 4.74 -5.13
N TYR A 97 -15.97 5.71 -6.04
CA TYR A 97 -14.79 6.31 -6.67
C TYR A 97 -13.80 6.92 -5.67
N SER A 98 -14.27 7.31 -4.47
CA SER A 98 -13.42 7.78 -3.37
C SER A 98 -12.49 6.71 -2.80
N PHE A 99 -12.64 5.44 -3.18
CA PHE A 99 -11.76 4.33 -2.80
C PHE A 99 -10.29 4.64 -3.05
N VAL A 100 -9.98 5.32 -4.17
CA VAL A 100 -8.61 5.69 -4.53
C VAL A 100 -7.98 6.71 -3.56
N ASN A 101 -8.78 7.35 -2.70
CA ASN A 101 -8.30 8.27 -1.68
C ASN A 101 -8.11 7.58 -0.31
N ASN A 102 -8.40 6.27 -0.20
CA ASN A 102 -8.26 5.56 1.06
C ASN A 102 -6.80 5.50 1.50
N VAL A 103 -6.53 5.92 2.73
CA VAL A 103 -5.17 6.00 3.29
C VAL A 103 -4.48 4.63 3.28
N GLY A 104 -5.19 3.57 3.68
CA GLY A 104 -4.64 2.21 3.71
C GLY A 104 -4.28 1.68 2.32
N PHE A 105 -5.12 1.95 1.32
CA PHE A 105 -4.88 1.55 -0.06
C PHE A 105 -3.67 2.29 -0.66
N ASN A 106 -3.59 3.61 -0.46
CA ASN A 106 -2.47 4.41 -0.93
C ASN A 106 -1.15 3.96 -0.31
N ARG A 107 -1.12 3.70 1.00
CA ARG A 107 0.08 3.16 1.68
C ARG A 107 0.52 1.81 1.12
N LEU A 108 -0.44 0.92 0.83
CA LEU A 108 -0.13 -0.37 0.20
C LEU A 108 0.48 -0.16 -1.19
N LEU A 109 -0.11 0.71 -2.00
CA LEU A 109 0.35 0.95 -3.36
C LEU A 109 1.73 1.63 -3.41
N GLU A 110 2.00 2.56 -2.50
CA GLU A 110 3.30 3.20 -2.33
C GLU A 110 4.38 2.20 -1.91
N TYR A 111 4.06 1.24 -1.04
CA TYR A 111 4.98 0.17 -0.67
C TYR A 111 5.27 -0.79 -1.83
N LEU A 112 4.24 -1.17 -2.59
CA LEU A 112 4.37 -2.13 -3.69
C LEU A 112 5.00 -1.51 -4.94
N GLN A 113 4.67 -0.25 -5.24
CA GLN A 113 5.15 0.45 -6.42
C GLN A 113 5.32 1.96 -6.13
N PRO A 114 6.44 2.38 -5.53
CA PRO A 114 6.66 3.78 -5.13
C PRO A 114 6.74 4.76 -6.31
N GLN A 115 7.11 4.28 -7.50
CA GLN A 115 7.19 5.11 -8.71
C GLN A 115 5.81 5.41 -9.31
N TYR A 116 4.76 4.68 -8.93
CA TYR A 116 3.41 4.90 -9.45
C TYR A 116 2.70 6.06 -8.74
N SER A 117 2.01 6.89 -9.52
CA SER A 117 1.13 7.94 -9.04
C SER A 117 -0.30 7.57 -9.36
N LEU A 118 -1.11 7.36 -8.34
CA LEU A 118 -2.52 6.97 -8.50
C LEU A 118 -3.35 8.15 -9.02
N PRO A 119 -4.12 7.98 -10.12
CA PRO A 119 -4.99 9.04 -10.63
C PRO A 119 -6.11 9.41 -9.67
N SER A 120 -6.65 10.62 -9.84
CA SER A 120 -7.74 11.12 -9.01
C SER A 120 -9.05 10.32 -9.19
N ALA A 121 -9.90 10.32 -8.16
CA ALA A 121 -11.25 9.75 -8.24
C ALA A 121 -12.07 10.30 -9.42
N SER A 122 -11.88 11.58 -9.76
CA SER A 122 -12.54 12.22 -10.91
C SER A 122 -12.13 11.56 -12.23
N TYR A 123 -10.84 11.27 -12.40
CA TYR A 123 -10.34 10.57 -13.60
C TYR A 123 -10.96 9.18 -13.75
N PHE A 124 -11.06 8.41 -12.67
CA PHE A 124 -11.74 7.11 -12.71
C PHE A 124 -13.22 7.25 -13.10
N SER A 125 -13.94 8.22 -12.50
CA SER A 125 -15.36 8.41 -12.77
C SER A 125 -15.69 8.96 -14.16
N ARG A 126 -14.82 9.79 -14.74
CA ARG A 126 -15.09 10.54 -15.98
C ARG A 126 -14.37 9.98 -17.20
N THR A 127 -13.40 9.10 -17.02
CA THR A 127 -12.54 8.61 -18.11
C THR A 127 -12.33 7.11 -17.99
N ALA A 128 -11.56 6.64 -17.00
CA ALA A 128 -11.09 5.25 -17.01
C ALA A 128 -12.22 4.21 -17.00
N ILE A 129 -13.25 4.40 -16.16
CA ILE A 129 -14.36 3.44 -16.04
C ILE A 129 -15.35 3.58 -17.20
N PRO A 130 -15.78 4.78 -17.63
CA PRO A 130 -16.56 4.94 -18.85
C PRO A 130 -15.89 4.33 -20.10
N ASP A 131 -14.59 4.57 -20.30
CA ASP A 131 -13.84 4.01 -21.43
C ASP A 131 -13.79 2.47 -21.37
N MET A 132 -13.57 1.91 -20.17
CA MET A 132 -13.60 0.47 -19.94
C MET A 132 -14.98 -0.13 -20.25
N TYR A 133 -16.06 0.55 -19.87
CA TYR A 133 -17.43 0.11 -20.15
C TYR A 133 -17.72 0.07 -21.65
N GLU A 134 -17.40 1.14 -22.39
CA GLU A 134 -17.66 1.18 -23.84
C GLU A 134 -16.87 0.08 -24.57
N ASN A 135 -15.60 -0.16 -24.20
CA ASN A 135 -14.82 -1.25 -24.77
C ASN A 135 -15.48 -2.63 -24.57
N VAL A 136 -15.94 -2.93 -23.34
CA VAL A 136 -16.60 -4.22 -23.04
C VAL A 136 -17.95 -4.32 -23.73
N LYS A 137 -18.72 -3.24 -23.74
CA LYS A 137 -20.01 -3.15 -24.43
C LYS A 137 -19.87 -3.42 -25.92
N ASP A 138 -18.89 -2.83 -26.59
CA ASP A 138 -18.64 -3.04 -28.02
C ASP A 138 -18.32 -4.50 -28.33
N ILE A 139 -17.51 -5.15 -27.49
CA ILE A 139 -17.21 -6.60 -27.60
C ILE A 139 -18.50 -7.43 -27.47
N ILE A 140 -19.31 -7.15 -26.44
CA ILE A 140 -20.57 -7.87 -26.20
C ILE A 140 -21.53 -7.67 -27.38
N VAL A 141 -21.66 -6.43 -27.88
CA VAL A 141 -22.52 -6.12 -29.02
C VAL A 141 -22.04 -6.81 -30.29
N SER A 142 -20.73 -6.91 -30.53
CA SER A 142 -20.19 -7.69 -31.66
C SER A 142 -20.59 -9.17 -31.56
N HIS A 143 -20.37 -9.78 -30.40
CA HIS A 143 -20.74 -11.18 -30.18
C HIS A 143 -22.26 -11.41 -30.32
N LEU A 144 -23.09 -10.47 -29.86
CA LEU A 144 -24.55 -10.57 -30.03
C LEU A 144 -24.97 -10.48 -31.50
N LYS A 145 -24.37 -9.59 -32.28
CA LYS A 145 -24.64 -9.48 -33.73
C LYS A 145 -24.20 -10.73 -34.49
N GLU A 146 -23.07 -11.32 -34.12
CA GLU A 146 -22.58 -12.58 -34.69
C GLU A 146 -23.52 -13.76 -34.35
N ALA A 147 -24.05 -13.79 -33.13
CA ALA A 147 -24.99 -14.82 -32.68
C ALA A 147 -26.38 -14.71 -33.34
N GLU A 148 -26.75 -13.55 -33.88
CA GLU A 148 -28.05 -13.32 -34.53
C GLU A 148 -28.23 -14.10 -35.86
N SER A 149 -27.18 -14.76 -36.36
CA SER A 149 -27.22 -15.57 -37.60
C SER A 149 -27.75 -17.01 -37.43
N GLY A 150 -28.71 -17.22 -36.50
CA GLY A 150 -29.98 -17.81 -36.92
C GLY A 150 -30.20 -19.33 -36.91
N VAL A 151 -29.59 -20.13 -36.01
CA VAL A 151 -30.12 -21.49 -35.71
C VAL A 151 -30.05 -21.79 -34.21
N ILE A 152 -31.16 -21.60 -33.51
CA ILE A 152 -31.35 -22.17 -32.16
C ILE A 152 -31.81 -23.62 -32.35
N HIS A 153 -30.88 -24.57 -32.26
CA HIS A 153 -31.22 -25.99 -32.27
C HIS A 153 -31.87 -26.36 -30.94
N PHE A 154 -33.20 -26.48 -30.91
CA PHE A 154 -33.91 -27.09 -29.80
C PHE A 154 -33.81 -28.61 -29.93
N THR A 155 -32.93 -29.24 -29.16
CA THR A 155 -32.98 -30.70 -28.95
C THR A 155 -33.84 -30.96 -27.72
N SER A 156 -35.12 -31.21 -27.91
CA SER A 156 -35.98 -31.81 -26.87
C SER A 156 -35.59 -33.29 -26.72
N GLY A 157 -35.19 -33.66 -25.50
CA GLY A 157 -35.03 -35.05 -25.05
C GLY A 157 -36.25 -35.52 -24.28
#